data_AF-A0A359E0F3-F1
#
_entry.id   AF-A0A359E0F3-F1
#
_cell.length_a   1.000
_cell.length_b   1.000
_cell.length_c   1.000
_cell.angle_alpha   90.00
_cell.angle_beta   90.00
_cell.angle_gamma   90.00
#
_symmetry.space_group_name_H-M   'P 1'
#
loop_
_entity.id
_entity.type
_entity.pdbx_description
1 polymer ?
#
loop_
_entity_poly.entity_id
_entity_poly.type
_entity_poly.pdbx_seq_one_letter_code
_entity_poly.pdbx_strand_id
1 'polypeptide(L)'
;MSENQDQAEQQEPENKSLGSRKRGVSDMFRTSYRTHIELSAIADNKSNIMISINGIIISIIIASISPKIDSNPWLLIPTSILLVTCMVALVYSVLAARPRVSKEDVSLEDVRSNRSNILFFGNFNKLNREDYVTGMEELMSDSERLYDTMARDLYGLGSVLSEKYRLIRIAYNVFMIGLVLSVSSFILVYMIVSGSLWF
;
A
#
# COMPACT_ATOMS: atom_id res chain seq x y z
N MET A 1 -26.61 7.30 60.93
CA MET A 1 -27.30 8.05 59.86
C MET A 1 -27.13 9.51 60.16
N SER A 2 -26.38 10.32 59.43
CA SER A 2 -25.78 10.17 58.09
C SER A 2 -24.66 11.24 58.02
N GLU A 3 -23.42 10.87 57.70
CA GLU A 3 -22.74 11.28 56.44
C GLU A 3 -22.64 12.82 56.35
N ASN A 4 -21.55 13.47 56.79
CA ASN A 4 -20.22 13.48 56.15
C ASN A 4 -20.30 13.49 54.61
N GLN A 5 -20.75 14.60 54.04
CA GLN A 5 -20.52 14.95 52.64
C GLN A 5 -20.68 16.46 52.50
N ASP A 6 -19.57 17.12 52.14
CA ASP A 6 -19.44 18.39 51.40
C ASP A 6 -18.07 19.06 51.67
N GLN A 7 -17.03 18.25 51.84
CA GLN A 7 -15.71 18.61 51.33
C GLN A 7 -15.70 18.18 49.86
N ALA A 8 -16.22 19.03 48.99
CA ALA A 8 -15.86 18.99 47.59
C ALA A 8 -14.37 19.37 47.51
N GLU A 9 -13.51 18.36 47.63
CA GLU A 9 -12.12 18.41 47.21
C GLU A 9 -12.10 19.02 45.81
N GLN A 10 -11.62 20.25 45.72
CA GLN A 10 -11.06 20.79 44.49
C GLN A 10 -9.85 19.91 44.16
N GLN A 11 -10.09 18.80 43.46
CA GLN A 11 -9.04 18.10 42.74
C GLN A 11 -8.61 19.03 41.62
N GLU A 12 -7.58 19.85 41.90
CA GLU A 12 -6.71 20.36 40.84
C GLU A 12 -6.39 19.18 39.91
N PRO A 13 -6.48 19.32 38.58
CA PRO A 13 -6.07 18.24 37.70
C PRO A 13 -4.58 18.05 37.91
N GLU A 14 -4.27 17.04 38.72
CA GLU A 14 -2.94 16.56 39.03
C GLU A 14 -2.15 16.54 37.74
N ASN A 15 -1.08 17.31 37.72
CA ASN A 15 -0.08 17.41 36.67
C ASN A 15 0.47 16.01 36.37
N LYS A 16 -0.29 15.22 35.59
CA LYS A 16 0.17 13.98 34.96
C LYS A 16 1.36 14.40 34.13
N SER A 17 2.53 14.14 34.71
CA SER A 17 3.78 14.83 34.42
C SER A 17 3.98 15.08 32.93
N LEU A 18 4.38 16.30 32.57
CA LEU A 18 4.79 16.66 31.22
C LEU A 18 5.73 15.61 30.58
N GLY A 19 6.54 14.92 31.40
CA GLY A 19 7.36 13.78 31.00
C GLY A 19 6.57 12.52 30.54
N SER A 20 5.48 12.16 31.22
CA SER A 20 4.58 11.07 30.82
C SER A 20 3.88 11.38 29.48
N ARG A 21 3.44 12.63 29.29
CA ARG A 21 2.85 13.09 28.02
C ARG A 21 3.85 13.04 26.86
N LYS A 22 5.08 13.56 27.05
CA LYS A 22 6.15 13.51 26.03
C LYS A 22 6.54 12.08 25.66
N ARG A 23 6.62 11.18 26.64
CA ARG A 23 6.89 9.75 26.41
C ARG A 23 5.77 9.08 25.63
N GLY A 24 4.51 9.33 25.98
CA GLY A 24 3.35 8.82 25.24
C GLY A 24 3.31 9.29 23.78
N VAL A 25 3.66 10.55 23.50
CA VAL A 25 3.78 11.08 22.13
C VAL A 25 4.91 10.38 21.36
N SER A 26 6.08 10.21 21.96
CA SER A 26 7.20 9.48 21.35
C SER A 26 6.85 8.02 21.04
N ASP A 27 6.21 7.33 22.00
CA ASP A 27 5.79 5.94 21.84
C ASP A 27 4.70 5.79 20.76
N MET A 28 3.77 6.74 20.67
CA MET A 28 2.77 6.81 19.61
C MET A 28 3.43 6.90 18.24
N PHE A 29 4.28 7.89 18.01
CA PHE A 29 4.95 8.05 16.72
C PHE A 29 5.79 6.83 16.35
N ARG A 30 6.58 6.30 17.29
CA ARG A 30 7.37 5.08 17.07
C ARG A 30 6.48 3.90 16.64
N THR A 31 5.33 3.74 17.29
CA THR A 31 4.37 2.68 16.95
C THR A 31 3.78 2.93 15.57
N SER A 32 3.34 4.15 15.27
CA SER A 32 2.78 4.52 13.97
C SER A 32 3.78 4.27 12.82
N TYR A 33 5.03 4.70 12.95
CA TYR A 33 6.07 4.43 11.95
C TYR A 33 6.26 2.94 11.71
N ARG A 34 6.33 2.13 12.78
CA ARG A 34 6.42 0.67 12.66
C ARG A 34 5.22 0.10 11.91
N THR A 35 4.01 0.52 12.26
CA THR A 35 2.79 0.09 11.58
C THR A 35 2.81 0.45 10.10
N HIS A 36 3.30 1.63 9.70
CA HIS A 36 3.40 2.00 8.28
C HIS A 36 4.40 1.14 7.50
N ILE A 37 5.55 0.80 8.11
CA ILE A 37 6.52 -0.12 7.51
C ILE A 37 5.89 -1.50 7.32
N GLU A 38 5.20 -2.02 8.35
CA GLU A 38 4.49 -3.30 8.29
C GLU A 38 3.39 -3.30 7.21
N LEU A 39 2.56 -2.25 7.15
CA LEU A 39 1.52 -2.12 6.13
C LEU A 39 2.12 -2.06 4.71
N SER A 40 3.24 -1.35 4.52
CA SER A 40 3.93 -1.35 3.23
C SER A 40 4.41 -2.77 2.87
N ALA A 41 5.01 -3.50 3.83
CA ALA A 41 5.45 -4.87 3.61
C ALA A 41 4.27 -5.80 3.28
N ILE A 42 3.11 -5.63 3.92
CA ILE A 42 1.89 -6.38 3.60
C ILE A 42 1.42 -6.08 2.16
N ALA A 43 1.44 -4.82 1.74
CA ALA A 43 1.10 -4.44 0.36
C ALA A 43 2.08 -5.06 -0.66
N ASP A 44 3.38 -5.01 -0.39
CA ASP A 44 4.41 -5.60 -1.26
C ASP A 44 4.23 -7.13 -1.34
N ASN A 45 3.95 -7.79 -0.21
CA ASN A 45 3.65 -9.22 -0.18
C ASN A 45 2.40 -9.58 -0.99
N LYS A 46 1.29 -8.83 -0.85
CA LYS A 46 0.07 -9.04 -1.65
C LYS A 46 0.34 -8.89 -3.14
N SER A 47 1.16 -7.91 -3.52
CA SER A 47 1.58 -7.71 -4.92
C SER A 47 2.40 -8.90 -5.43
N ASN A 48 3.37 -9.38 -4.65
CA ASN A 48 4.20 -10.53 -5.00
C ASN A 48 3.39 -11.84 -5.13
N ILE A 49 2.41 -12.07 -4.24
CA ILE A 49 1.50 -13.21 -4.36
C ILE A 49 0.71 -13.13 -5.67
N MET A 50 0.17 -11.97 -6.02
CA MET A 50 -0.59 -11.79 -7.26
C MET A 50 0.29 -11.97 -8.51
N ILE A 51 1.53 -11.48 -8.49
CA ILE A 51 2.52 -11.72 -9.56
C ILE A 51 2.75 -13.22 -9.73
N SER A 52 3.03 -13.92 -8.63
CA SER A 52 3.32 -15.36 -8.64
C SER A 52 2.16 -16.19 -9.19
N ILE A 53 0.94 -15.96 -8.69
CA ILE A 53 -0.25 -16.69 -9.14
C ILE A 53 -0.50 -16.48 -10.64
N ASN A 54 -0.48 -15.23 -11.11
CA ASN A 54 -0.69 -14.95 -12.53
C ASN A 54 0.43 -15.52 -13.41
N GLY A 55 1.69 -15.46 -12.95
CA GLY A 55 2.82 -16.08 -13.64
C GLY A 55 2.67 -17.60 -13.78
N ILE A 56 2.26 -18.28 -12.71
CA ILE A 56 2.00 -19.73 -12.71
C ILE A 56 0.87 -20.08 -13.68
N ILE A 57 -0.25 -19.34 -13.64
CA ILE A 57 -1.40 -19.58 -14.54
C ILE A 57 -0.96 -19.43 -16.01
N ILE A 58 -0.28 -18.35 -16.36
CA ILE A 58 0.22 -18.11 -17.72
C ILE A 58 1.15 -19.25 -18.15
N SER A 59 2.08 -19.66 -17.28
CA SER A 59 3.00 -20.77 -17.56
C SER A 59 2.27 -22.08 -17.83
N ILE A 60 1.24 -22.41 -17.05
CA ILE A 60 0.44 -23.64 -17.23
C ILE A 60 -0.33 -23.60 -18.54
N ILE A 61 -0.94 -22.45 -18.88
CA ILE A 61 -1.69 -22.28 -20.13
C ILE A 61 -0.76 -22.50 -21.33
N ILE A 62 0.41 -21.87 -21.33
CA ILE A 62 1.39 -22.02 -22.41
C ILE A 62 1.84 -23.49 -22.53
N ALA A 63 2.17 -24.15 -21.42
CA ALA A 63 2.65 -25.52 -21.44
C ALA A 63 1.59 -26.56 -21.81
N SER A 64 0.36 -26.41 -21.29
CA SER A 64 -0.67 -27.46 -21.32
C SER A 64 -1.77 -27.23 -22.35
N ILE A 65 -2.12 -25.96 -22.61
CA ILE A 65 -3.25 -25.59 -23.46
C ILE A 65 -2.77 -25.15 -24.83
N SER A 66 -1.66 -24.40 -24.93
CA SER A 66 -1.15 -23.88 -26.22
C SER A 66 -1.00 -24.96 -27.30
N PRO A 67 -0.44 -26.16 -27.03
CA PRO A 67 -0.31 -27.21 -28.05
C PRO A 67 -1.65 -27.79 -28.51
N LYS A 68 -2.74 -27.60 -27.74
CA LYS A 68 -4.06 -28.18 -27.99
C LYS A 68 -5.00 -27.22 -28.72
N ILE A 69 -4.62 -25.94 -28.85
CA ILE A 69 -5.44 -24.90 -29.50
C ILE A 69 -5.60 -25.20 -30.99
N ASP A 70 -4.55 -25.69 -31.67
CA ASP A 70 -4.62 -26.01 -33.10
C ASP A 70 -5.64 -27.12 -33.38
N SER A 71 -5.73 -28.12 -32.49
CA SER A 71 -6.69 -29.22 -32.60
C SER A 71 -8.08 -28.86 -32.09
N ASN A 72 -8.21 -27.86 -31.21
CA ASN A 72 -9.47 -27.47 -30.58
C ASN A 72 -9.62 -25.94 -30.60
N PRO A 73 -9.93 -25.33 -31.76
CA PRO A 73 -9.96 -23.87 -31.90
C PRO A 73 -10.96 -23.18 -30.96
N TRP A 74 -12.01 -23.88 -30.53
CA TRP A 74 -12.99 -23.37 -29.57
C TRP A 74 -12.41 -23.09 -28.17
N LEU A 75 -11.24 -23.64 -27.81
CA LEU A 75 -10.52 -23.31 -26.57
C LEU A 75 -9.86 -21.93 -26.62
N LEU A 76 -9.70 -21.33 -27.80
CA LEU A 76 -9.00 -20.07 -27.98
C LEU A 76 -9.68 -18.93 -27.23
N ILE A 77 -11.01 -18.83 -27.32
CA ILE A 77 -11.80 -17.76 -26.67
C ILE A 77 -11.62 -17.78 -25.13
N PRO A 78 -11.97 -18.86 -24.40
CA PRO A 78 -11.85 -18.87 -22.96
C PRO A 78 -10.39 -18.70 -22.49
N THR A 79 -9.43 -19.29 -23.22
CA THR A 79 -8.01 -19.15 -22.89
C THR A 79 -7.51 -17.72 -23.09
N SER A 80 -7.95 -17.04 -24.15
CA SER A 80 -7.57 -15.65 -24.42
C SER A 80 -8.10 -14.69 -23.36
N ILE A 81 -9.34 -14.87 -22.90
CA ILE A 81 -9.95 -14.07 -21.83
C ILE A 81 -9.11 -14.20 -20.55
N LEU A 82 -8.74 -15.44 -20.19
CA LEU A 82 -7.90 -15.71 -19.03
C LEU A 82 -6.52 -15.06 -19.15
N LEU A 83 -5.84 -15.24 -20.29
CA LEU A 83 -4.51 -14.68 -20.51
C LEU A 83 -4.50 -13.15 -20.46
N VAL A 84 -5.46 -12.50 -21.11
CA VAL A 84 -5.57 -11.03 -21.11
C VAL A 84 -5.82 -10.51 -19.70
N THR A 85 -6.76 -11.12 -18.96
CA THR A 85 -7.10 -10.68 -17.61
C THR A 85 -5.97 -10.94 -16.61
N CYS A 86 -5.28 -12.09 -16.72
CA CYS A 86 -4.06 -12.37 -15.96
C CYS A 86 -2.94 -11.37 -16.28
N MET A 87 -2.74 -11.03 -17.55
CA MET A 87 -1.74 -10.05 -17.97
C MET A 87 -2.01 -8.68 -17.36
N VAL A 88 -3.26 -8.19 -17.45
CA VAL A 88 -3.64 -6.89 -16.87
C VAL A 88 -3.44 -6.90 -15.35
N ALA A 89 -3.88 -7.95 -14.65
CA ALA A 89 -3.68 -8.09 -13.20
C ALA A 89 -2.18 -8.11 -12.81
N LEU A 90 -1.35 -8.79 -13.61
CA LEU A 90 0.10 -8.83 -13.42
C LEU A 90 0.71 -7.44 -13.58
N VAL A 91 0.33 -6.68 -14.60
CA VAL A 91 0.82 -5.30 -14.82
C VAL A 91 0.51 -4.42 -13.59
N TYR A 92 -0.72 -4.43 -13.08
CA TYR A 92 -1.07 -3.65 -11.89
C TYR A 92 -0.30 -4.10 -10.63
N SER A 93 -0.04 -5.40 -10.49
CA SER A 93 0.73 -5.94 -9.36
C SER A 93 2.19 -5.53 -9.41
N VAL A 94 2.81 -5.54 -10.60
CA VAL A 94 4.18 -5.04 -10.82
C VAL A 94 4.25 -3.53 -10.55
N LEU A 95 3.25 -2.75 -10.98
CA LEU A 95 3.17 -1.32 -10.69
C LEU A 95 3.03 -1.03 -9.19
N ALA A 96 2.33 -1.88 -8.44
CA ALA A 96 2.19 -1.76 -7.00
C ALA A 96 3.51 -2.04 -6.25
N ALA A 97 4.29 -3.02 -6.74
CA ALA A 97 5.60 -3.37 -6.20
C ALA A 97 6.72 -2.39 -6.60
N ARG A 98 6.48 -1.52 -7.60
CA ARG A 98 7.46 -0.55 -8.07
C ARG A 98 7.80 0.49 -6.99
N PRO A 99 9.08 0.71 -6.66
CA PRO A 99 9.46 1.77 -5.72
C PRO A 99 9.11 3.13 -6.32
N ARG A 100 8.46 3.98 -5.52
CA ARG A 100 8.15 5.37 -5.89
C ARG A 100 9.16 6.29 -5.22
N VAL A 101 9.78 7.16 -6.02
CA VAL A 101 10.68 8.21 -5.55
C VAL A 101 10.07 9.56 -5.89
N SER A 102 10.20 10.52 -4.98
CA SER A 102 9.83 11.92 -5.27
C SER A 102 10.78 12.50 -6.32
N LYS A 103 10.26 13.40 -7.16
CA LYS A 103 11.00 14.04 -8.26
C LYS A 103 11.24 15.53 -8.04
N GLU A 104 10.67 16.12 -7.00
CA GLU A 104 10.78 17.55 -6.73
C GLU A 104 12.11 17.83 -6.02
N ASP A 105 12.83 18.86 -6.49
CA ASP A 105 14.02 19.36 -5.82
C ASP A 105 13.61 20.04 -4.51
N VAL A 106 14.38 19.80 -3.45
CA VAL A 106 14.10 20.30 -2.10
C VAL A 106 15.27 21.16 -1.66
N SER A 107 14.99 22.39 -1.22
CA SER A 107 15.98 23.27 -0.60
C SER A 107 15.82 23.33 0.92
N LEU A 108 16.85 23.79 1.63
CA LEU A 108 16.77 24.07 3.08
C LEU A 108 15.69 25.11 3.40
N GLU A 109 15.48 26.08 2.52
CA GLU A 109 14.45 27.10 2.71
C GLU A 109 13.03 26.52 2.59
N ASP A 110 12.83 25.50 1.76
CA ASP A 110 11.56 24.76 1.69
C ASP A 110 11.30 23.97 2.96
N VAL A 111 12.34 23.43 3.59
CA VAL A 111 12.23 22.78 4.91
C VAL A 111 11.88 23.82 5.97
N ARG A 112 12.58 24.97 6.01
CA ARG A 112 12.35 26.06 6.98
C ARG A 112 10.97 26.69 6.84
N SER A 113 10.49 26.87 5.61
CA SER A 113 9.16 27.39 5.29
C SER A 113 8.06 26.32 5.35
N ASN A 114 8.36 25.12 5.85
CA ASN A 114 7.37 24.06 6.05
C ASN A 114 6.71 23.55 4.75
N ARG A 115 7.31 23.84 3.59
CA ARG A 115 6.87 23.36 2.26
C ARG A 115 7.33 21.94 1.97
N SER A 116 8.47 21.53 2.52
CA SER A 116 9.02 20.19 2.38
C SER A 116 9.28 19.53 3.72
N ASN A 117 8.96 18.24 3.82
CA ASN A 117 9.24 17.45 5.01
C ASN A 117 10.63 16.80 4.94
N ILE A 118 11.54 17.20 5.83
CA ILE A 118 12.90 16.67 5.92
C ILE A 118 12.98 15.22 6.43
N LEU A 119 11.95 14.71 7.10
CA LEU A 119 11.91 13.32 7.55
C LEU A 119 11.53 12.34 6.44
N PHE A 120 10.85 12.85 5.39
CA PHE A 120 10.38 12.01 4.30
C PHE A 120 11.51 11.65 3.34
N PHE A 121 11.72 10.34 3.13
CA PHE A 121 12.82 9.84 2.30
C PHE A 121 12.81 10.35 0.86
N GLY A 122 11.63 10.60 0.30
CA GLY A 122 11.51 11.15 -1.05
C GLY A 122 12.10 12.56 -1.16
N ASN A 123 12.08 13.32 -0.06
CA ASN A 123 12.48 14.72 -0.04
C ASN A 123 13.93 14.88 0.43
N PHE A 124 14.35 14.21 1.51
CA PHE A 124 15.71 14.43 2.02
C PHE A 124 16.79 13.91 1.09
N ASN A 125 16.51 12.91 0.24
CA ASN A 125 17.50 12.43 -0.74
C ASN A 125 17.90 13.50 -1.78
N LYS A 126 17.13 14.60 -1.85
CA LYS A 126 17.35 15.75 -2.74
C LYS A 126 18.09 16.89 -2.07
N LEU A 127 18.21 16.88 -0.75
CA LEU A 127 19.01 17.85 -0.02
C LEU A 127 20.49 17.49 -0.10
N ASN A 128 21.35 18.51 -0.12
CA ASN A 128 22.76 18.27 0.14
C ASN A 128 22.95 17.84 1.62
N ARG A 129 24.05 17.18 1.91
CA ARG A 129 24.30 16.62 3.25
C ARG A 129 24.37 17.70 4.34
N GLU A 130 24.95 18.86 4.04
CA GLU A 130 25.11 19.97 4.99
C GLU A 130 23.74 20.56 5.34
N ASP A 131 22.92 20.88 4.34
CA ASP A 131 21.55 21.36 4.48
C ASP A 131 20.70 20.36 5.28
N TYR A 132 20.84 19.06 5.02
CA TYR A 132 20.11 18.03 5.78
C TYR A 132 20.50 18.05 7.26
N VAL A 133 21.81 18.09 7.58
CA VAL A 133 22.29 18.13 8.96
C VAL A 133 21.81 19.40 9.65
N THR A 134 21.97 20.56 9.03
CA THR A 134 21.51 21.85 9.57
C THR A 134 19.99 21.85 9.81
N GLY A 135 19.20 21.43 8.83
CA GLY A 135 17.75 21.36 8.97
C GLY A 135 17.29 20.38 10.07
N MET A 136 18.01 19.26 10.24
CA MET A 136 17.73 18.32 11.32
C MET A 136 18.08 18.88 12.69
N GLU A 137 19.21 19.58 12.84
CA GLU A 137 19.58 20.26 14.08
C GLU A 137 18.56 21.33 14.47
N GLU A 138 18.14 22.16 13.50
CA GLU A 138 17.07 23.15 13.68
C GLU A 138 15.78 22.47 14.13
N LEU A 139 15.38 21.37 13.48
CA LEU A 139 14.16 20.63 13.82
C LEU A 139 14.22 19.99 15.22
N MET A 140 15.38 19.44 15.61
CA MET A 140 15.55 18.83 16.93
C MET A 140 15.54 19.85 18.07
N SER A 141 15.87 21.11 17.78
CA SER A 141 15.85 22.20 18.76
C SER A 141 14.44 22.70 19.10
N ASP A 142 13.45 22.43 18.24
CA ASP A 142 12.06 22.85 18.39
C ASP A 142 11.12 21.63 18.43
N SER A 143 10.68 21.25 19.64
CA SER A 143 9.81 20.08 19.83
C SER A 143 8.43 20.21 19.20
N GLU A 144 7.86 21.42 19.10
CA GLU A 144 6.54 21.62 18.51
C GLU A 144 6.62 21.40 17.00
N ARG A 145 7.63 22.03 16.37
CA ARG A 145 7.93 21.83 14.95
C ARG A 145 8.29 20.39 14.62
N LEU A 146 9.04 19.70 15.49
CA LEU A 146 9.37 18.29 15.32
C LEU A 146 8.12 17.42 15.26
N TYR A 147 7.21 17.54 16.23
CA TYR A 147 6.00 16.71 16.27
C TYR A 147 5.07 16.97 15.09
N ASP A 148 4.90 18.23 14.70
CA ASP A 148 4.15 18.59 13.49
C ASP A 148 4.79 17.99 12.22
N THR A 149 6.12 18.08 12.08
CA THR A 149 6.85 17.48 10.95
C THR A 149 6.68 15.96 10.91
N MET A 150 6.72 15.28 12.06
CA MET A 150 6.47 13.84 12.16
C MET A 150 5.02 13.49 11.78
N ALA A 151 4.03 14.29 12.17
CA ALA A 151 2.63 14.06 11.81
C ALA A 151 2.42 14.17 10.29
N ARG A 152 3.04 15.18 9.66
CA ARG A 152 3.01 15.34 8.20
C ARG A 152 3.73 14.20 7.47
N ASP A 153 4.81 13.68 8.04
CA ASP A 153 5.55 12.55 7.46
C ASP A 153 4.68 11.30 7.47
N LEU A 154 4.00 11.04 8.59
CA LEU A 154 3.07 9.93 8.73
C LEU A 154 1.91 10.02 7.73
N TYR A 155 1.39 11.23 7.49
CA TYR A 155 0.39 11.48 6.43
C TYR A 155 0.95 11.17 5.03
N GLY A 156 2.17 11.60 4.74
CA GLY A 156 2.87 11.32 3.48
C GLY A 156 3.07 9.81 3.25
N LEU A 157 3.54 9.09 4.27
CA LEU A 157 3.67 7.63 4.25
C LEU A 157 2.31 6.95 4.00
N GLY A 158 1.24 7.44 4.64
CA GLY A 158 -0.13 6.97 4.43
C GLY A 158 -0.62 7.18 2.99
N SER A 159 -0.32 8.34 2.39
CA SER A 159 -0.69 8.66 1.00
C SER A 159 -0.02 7.71 0.00
N VAL A 160 1.29 7.47 0.16
CA VAL A 160 2.04 6.53 -0.69
C VAL A 160 1.48 5.10 -0.56
N LEU A 161 1.14 4.70 0.66
CA LEU A 161 0.57 3.40 0.95
C LEU A 161 -0.82 3.24 0.31
N SER A 162 -1.70 4.24 0.45
CA SER A 162 -3.03 4.25 -0.15
C SER A 162 -2.99 3.98 -1.65
N GLU A 163 -2.03 4.58 -2.33
CA GLU A 163 -1.83 4.40 -3.76
C GLU A 163 -1.34 2.99 -4.12
N LYS A 164 -0.45 2.38 -3.33
CA LYS A 164 -0.10 0.94 -3.48
C LYS A 164 -1.34 0.07 -3.34
N TYR A 165 -2.14 0.28 -2.28
CA TYR A 165 -3.36 -0.49 -2.06
C TYR A 165 -4.42 -0.29 -3.15
N ARG A 166 -4.49 0.90 -3.78
CA ARG A 166 -5.37 1.14 -4.92
C ARG A 166 -4.99 0.27 -6.11
N LEU A 167 -3.71 0.22 -6.49
CA LEU A 167 -3.21 -0.62 -7.58
C LEU A 167 -3.44 -2.11 -7.31
N ILE A 168 -3.16 -2.55 -6.08
CA ILE A 168 -3.44 -3.94 -5.64
C ILE A 168 -4.93 -4.24 -5.80
N ARG A 169 -5.82 -3.38 -5.32
CA ARG A 169 -7.27 -3.59 -5.42
C ARG A 169 -7.73 -3.73 -6.88
N ILE A 170 -7.19 -2.91 -7.78
CA ILE A 170 -7.49 -3.02 -9.22
C ILE A 170 -7.03 -4.38 -9.76
N ALA A 171 -5.79 -4.81 -9.44
CA ALA A 171 -5.29 -6.12 -9.86
C ALA A 171 -6.20 -7.27 -9.40
N TYR A 172 -6.61 -7.27 -8.13
CA TYR A 172 -7.52 -8.28 -7.58
C TYR A 172 -8.88 -8.28 -8.27
N ASN A 173 -9.47 -7.11 -8.51
CA ASN A 173 -10.78 -7.01 -9.17
C ASN A 173 -10.72 -7.51 -10.62
N VAL A 174 -9.69 -7.09 -11.38
CA VAL A 174 -9.50 -7.54 -12.76
C VAL A 174 -9.29 -9.04 -12.82
N PHE A 175 -8.42 -9.59 -11.96
CA PHE A 175 -8.18 -11.02 -11.89
C PHE A 175 -9.45 -11.80 -11.54
N MET A 176 -10.20 -11.34 -10.55
CA MET A 176 -11.43 -12.02 -10.09
C MET A 176 -12.50 -12.04 -11.18
N ILE A 177 -12.78 -10.89 -11.81
CA ILE A 177 -13.74 -10.79 -12.92
C ILE A 177 -13.28 -11.66 -14.09
N GLY A 178 -12.00 -11.59 -14.44
CA GLY A 178 -11.42 -12.36 -15.54
C GLY A 178 -11.49 -13.86 -15.33
N LEU A 179 -11.21 -14.33 -14.11
CA LEU A 179 -11.29 -15.73 -13.74
C LEU A 179 -12.73 -16.24 -13.86
N VAL A 180 -13.71 -15.50 -13.33
CA VAL A 180 -15.14 -15.88 -13.43
C VAL A 180 -15.57 -15.93 -14.90
N LEU A 181 -15.27 -14.89 -15.68
CA LEU A 181 -15.62 -14.84 -17.12
C LEU A 181 -14.96 -15.97 -17.91
N SER A 182 -13.69 -16.26 -17.64
CA SER A 182 -12.98 -17.37 -18.29
C SER A 182 -13.62 -18.72 -17.96
N VAL A 183 -13.90 -18.99 -16.68
CA VAL A 183 -14.52 -20.26 -16.26
C VAL A 183 -15.91 -20.41 -16.86
N SER A 184 -16.73 -19.35 -16.83
CA SER A 184 -18.04 -19.35 -17.48
C SER A 184 -17.93 -19.60 -18.99
N SER A 185 -16.92 -19.00 -19.65
CA SER A 185 -16.67 -19.23 -21.07
C SER A 185 -16.25 -20.67 -21.37
N PHE A 186 -15.42 -21.30 -20.52
CA PHE A 186 -15.06 -22.71 -20.68
C PHE A 186 -16.29 -23.62 -20.57
N ILE A 187 -17.15 -23.37 -19.59
CA ILE A 187 -18.39 -24.15 -19.38
C ILE A 187 -19.33 -23.98 -20.58
N LEU A 188 -19.55 -22.76 -21.06
CA LEU A 188 -20.41 -22.49 -22.21
C LEU A 188 -19.91 -23.19 -23.47
N VAL A 189 -18.61 -23.07 -23.77
CA VAL A 189 -18.00 -23.77 -24.92
C VAL A 189 -18.15 -25.28 -24.77
N TYR A 190 -17.91 -25.83 -23.58
CA TYR A 190 -18.07 -27.25 -23.33
C TYR A 190 -19.52 -27.72 -23.56
N MET A 191 -20.52 -26.95 -23.07
CA MET A 191 -21.94 -27.28 -23.28
C MET A 191 -22.35 -27.22 -24.76
N ILE A 192 -21.85 -26.24 -25.51
CA ILE A 192 -22.14 -26.10 -26.95
C ILE A 192 -21.54 -27.28 -27.72
N VAL A 193 -20.26 -27.59 -27.49
CA VAL A 193 -19.57 -28.68 -28.18
C VAL A 193 -20.18 -30.04 -27.81
N SER A 194 -20.43 -30.31 -26.53
CA SER A 194 -21.05 -31.57 -26.10
C SER A 194 -22.51 -31.71 -26.52
N GLY A 195 -23.28 -30.62 -26.58
CA GLY A 195 -24.64 -30.62 -27.11
C GLY A 195 -24.69 -30.83 -28.63
N SER A 196 -23.70 -30.32 -29.36
CA SER A 196 -23.60 -30.52 -30.82
C SER A 196 -23.20 -31.95 -31.22
N LEU A 197 -22.67 -32.75 -30.29
CA LEU A 197 -22.32 -34.16 -30.49
C LEU A 197 -23.51 -35.12 -30.33
N TRP A 198 -24.69 -34.62 -29.93
CA TRP A 198 -25.92 -35.41 -29.70
C TRP A 198 -27.00 -35.25 -30.78
N PHE A 199 -26.68 -34.62 -31.92
CA PHE A 199 -27.49 -34.57 -33.15
C PHE A 199 -26.64 -35.01 -34.34
#